data_AF-A0A946E084-F1
#
_entry.id   AF-A0A946E084-F1
#
_cell.length_a   1.000
_cell.length_b   1.000
_cell.length_c   1.000
_cell.angle_alpha   90.00
_cell.angle_beta   90.00
_cell.angle_gamma   90.00
#
_symmetry.space_group_name_H-M   'P 1'
#
loop_
_entity.id
_entity.type
_entity.pdbx_description
1 polymer ?
#
loop_
_entity_poly.entity_id
_entity_poly.type
_entity_poly.pdbx_seq_one_letter_code
_entity_poly.pdbx_strand_id
1 'polypeptide(L)'
;MGWDELADAEGFAVVYPRGIENGWNDGRDNTARWGDEAPPDDVAFFDVLLDRLVADSTADPDRVFVTGPSNGGMMTLRLACDRAGRIAGIAPLIANTSEAL
;
A
#
# COMPACT_ATOMS: atom_id res chain seq x y z
N MET A 1 -7.53 -5.25 13.37
CA MET A 1 -7.19 -6.56 12.75
C MET A 1 -6.06 -7.12 13.57
N GLY A 2 -6.06 -8.40 13.93
CA GLY A 2 -5.06 -9.00 14.82
C GLY A 2 -3.71 -9.27 14.13
N TRP A 3 -3.22 -8.27 13.39
CA TRP A 3 -2.00 -8.37 12.61
C TRP A 3 -0.76 -8.27 13.50
N ASP A 4 -0.83 -7.52 14.59
CA ASP A 4 0.28 -7.43 15.56
C ASP A 4 0.51 -8.79 16.22
N GLU A 5 -0.57 -9.45 16.70
CA GLU A 5 -0.46 -10.77 17.33
C GLU A 5 0.02 -11.84 16.33
N LEU A 6 -0.43 -11.75 15.06
CA LEU A 6 0.01 -12.66 14.01
C LEU A 6 1.48 -12.41 13.62
N ALA A 7 1.90 -11.14 13.55
CA ALA A 7 3.27 -10.72 13.28
C ALA A 7 4.23 -11.25 14.36
N ASP A 8 3.86 -11.11 15.63
CA ASP A 8 4.61 -11.65 16.77
C ASP A 8 4.70 -13.18 16.73
N ALA A 9 3.61 -13.86 16.36
CA ALA A 9 3.56 -15.33 16.30
C ALA A 9 4.35 -15.93 15.13
N GLU A 10 4.30 -15.29 13.95
CA GLU A 10 4.86 -15.82 12.70
C GLU A 10 6.21 -15.17 12.33
N GLY A 11 6.64 -14.14 13.06
CA GLY A 11 7.95 -13.51 12.93
C GLY A 11 8.09 -12.64 11.67
N PHE A 12 7.15 -11.73 11.44
CA PHE A 12 7.26 -10.71 10.39
C PHE A 12 6.98 -9.30 10.93
N ALA A 13 7.48 -8.27 10.26
CA ALA A 13 7.14 -6.89 10.58
C ALA A 13 5.81 -6.49 9.92
N VAL A 14 4.94 -5.80 10.66
CA VAL A 14 3.74 -5.17 10.12
C VAL A 14 3.85 -3.64 10.21
N VAL A 15 3.48 -2.96 9.13
CA VAL A 15 3.53 -1.49 9.05
C VAL A 15 2.17 -0.96 8.61
N TYR A 16 1.68 0.05 9.34
CA TYR A 16 0.39 0.70 9.09
C TYR A 16 0.59 2.16 8.67
N PRO A 17 1.00 2.43 7.42
CA PRO A 17 1.14 3.80 6.99
C PRO A 17 -0.24 4.48 6.90
N ARG A 18 -0.27 5.79 7.12
CA ARG A 18 -1.48 6.60 7.16
C ARG A 18 -1.51 7.54 5.95
N GLY A 19 -2.51 7.37 5.08
CA GLY A 19 -2.78 8.30 3.99
C GLY A 19 -3.21 9.68 4.50
N ILE A 20 -2.88 10.72 3.73
CA ILE A 20 -3.28 12.10 4.01
C ILE A 20 -4.80 12.20 3.93
N GLU A 21 -5.40 12.90 4.90
CA GLU A 21 -6.87 13.01 5.04
C GLU A 21 -7.61 11.66 5.10
N ASN A 22 -6.93 10.61 5.59
CA ASN A 22 -7.41 9.24 5.59
C ASN A 22 -7.65 8.66 4.18
N GLY A 23 -6.88 9.13 3.20
CA GLY A 23 -7.02 8.76 1.82
C GLY A 23 -5.70 8.41 1.12
N TRP A 24 -5.75 7.36 0.30
CA TRP A 24 -4.72 7.00 -0.66
C TRP A 24 -5.07 7.47 -2.06
N ASN A 25 -4.11 8.07 -2.75
CA ASN A 25 -4.14 8.33 -4.18
C ASN A 25 -3.93 7.00 -4.92
N ASP A 26 -5.01 6.24 -5.04
CA ASP A 26 -5.01 4.89 -5.61
C ASP A 26 -5.13 4.87 -7.16
N GLY A 27 -4.96 6.02 -7.81
CA GLY A 27 -5.01 6.19 -9.26
C GLY A 27 -6.41 6.30 -9.86
N ARG A 28 -7.48 6.22 -9.05
CA ARG A 28 -8.84 6.55 -9.50
C ARG A 28 -9.06 8.07 -9.51
N ASP A 29 -10.12 8.53 -10.18
CA ASP A 29 -10.56 9.93 -10.04
C ASP A 29 -10.83 10.24 -8.57
N ASN A 30 -10.09 11.22 -8.08
CA ASN A 30 -10.02 11.58 -6.68
C ASN A 30 -10.24 13.08 -6.45
N THR A 31 -10.76 13.77 -7.47
CA THR A 31 -11.17 15.19 -7.41
C THR A 31 -12.13 15.46 -6.26
N ALA A 32 -13.01 14.52 -5.92
CA ALA A 32 -13.91 14.65 -4.78
C ALA A 32 -13.19 14.69 -3.41
N ARG A 33 -11.95 14.21 -3.34
CA ARG A 33 -11.13 14.21 -2.12
C ARG A 33 -10.16 15.38 -2.08
N TRP A 34 -9.40 15.61 -3.16
CA TRP A 34 -8.34 16.64 -3.19
C TRP A 34 -8.71 17.92 -3.91
N GLY A 35 -9.89 18.00 -4.55
CA GLY A 35 -10.33 19.19 -5.27
C GLY A 35 -9.36 19.59 -6.38
N ASP A 36 -8.92 20.85 -6.35
CA ASP A 36 -7.93 21.42 -7.27
C ASP A 36 -6.47 21.22 -6.78
N GLU A 37 -6.28 20.68 -5.58
CA GLU A 37 -4.94 20.39 -5.05
C GLU A 37 -4.35 19.16 -5.74
N ALA A 38 -3.02 19.18 -5.96
CA ALA A 38 -2.33 18.00 -6.46
C ALA A 38 -2.43 16.87 -5.43
N PRO A 39 -2.93 15.68 -5.80
CA PRO A 39 -3.04 14.56 -4.87
C PRO A 39 -1.63 14.10 -4.44
N PRO A 40 -1.49 13.52 -3.24
CA PRO A 40 -0.20 13.02 -2.77
C PRO A 40 0.34 11.93 -3.69
N ASP A 41 1.67 11.87 -3.84
CA ASP A 41 2.34 10.78 -4.53
C ASP A 41 2.56 9.60 -3.57
N ASP A 42 1.49 8.83 -3.38
CA ASP A 42 1.51 7.71 -2.44
C ASP A 42 2.32 6.51 -2.94
N VAL A 43 2.61 6.44 -4.24
CA VAL A 43 3.49 5.40 -4.81
C VAL A 43 4.95 5.75 -4.48
N ALA A 44 5.36 7.01 -4.62
CA ALA A 44 6.68 7.46 -4.17
C ALA A 44 6.83 7.35 -2.65
N PHE A 45 5.77 7.66 -1.88
CA PHE A 45 5.77 7.44 -0.44
C PHE A 45 6.01 5.96 -0.07
N PHE A 46 5.35 5.02 -0.76
CA PHE A 46 5.59 3.58 -0.57
C PHE A 46 7.06 3.22 -0.83
N ASP A 47 7.64 3.73 -1.92
CA ASP A 47 9.05 3.47 -2.24
C ASP A 47 9.98 3.94 -1.13
N VAL A 48 9.83 5.18 -0.69
CA VAL A 48 10.65 5.78 0.38
C VAL A 48 10.48 5.03 1.70
N LEU A 49 9.26 4.64 2.04
CA LEU A 49 8.98 3.86 3.24
C LEU A 49 9.66 2.49 3.18
N LEU A 50 9.50 1.76 2.08
CA LEU A 50 10.12 0.45 1.91
C LEU A 50 11.64 0.53 1.94
N ASP A 51 12.23 1.48 1.20
CA ASP A 51 13.68 1.71 1.21
C ASP A 51 14.21 1.99 2.61
N ARG A 52 13.48 2.79 3.39
CA ARG A 52 13.82 3.08 4.78
C ARG A 52 13.79 1.82 5.64
N LEU A 53 12.73 1.01 5.54
CA LEU A 53 12.58 -0.21 6.32
C LEU A 53 13.63 -1.28 5.97
N VAL A 54 14.00 -1.40 4.70
CA VAL A 54 15.08 -2.29 4.26
C VAL A 54 16.43 -1.78 4.76
N ALA A 55 16.71 -0.49 4.64
CA ALA A 55 17.95 0.10 5.13
C ALA A 55 18.12 -0.06 6.66
N ASP A 56 17.02 0.00 7.40
CA ASP A 56 17.00 -0.22 8.86
C ASP A 56 16.96 -1.73 9.22
N SER A 57 17.11 -2.64 8.24
CA SER A 57 17.03 -4.11 8.42
C SER A 57 15.72 -4.59 9.06
N THR A 58 14.65 -3.80 8.95
CA THR A 58 13.31 -4.12 9.44
C THR A 58 12.51 -4.94 8.42
N ALA A 59 12.79 -4.76 7.12
CA ALA A 59 12.13 -5.49 6.04
C ALA A 59 13.14 -6.23 5.16
N ASP A 60 12.73 -7.42 4.69
CA ASP A 60 13.40 -8.16 3.64
C ASP A 60 12.84 -7.70 2.28
N PRO A 61 13.66 -7.14 1.36
CA PRO A 61 13.19 -6.60 0.09
C PRO A 61 12.52 -7.64 -0.82
N ASP A 62 12.81 -8.94 -0.64
CA ASP A 62 12.23 -10.02 -1.44
C ASP A 62 10.93 -10.59 -0.84
N ARG A 63 10.52 -10.12 0.36
CA ARG A 63 9.37 -10.64 1.11
C ARG A 63 8.39 -9.54 1.52
N VAL A 64 8.10 -8.63 0.59
CA VAL A 64 7.18 -7.51 0.79
C VAL A 64 5.76 -7.88 0.35
N PHE A 65 4.79 -7.76 1.26
CA PHE A 65 3.37 -8.01 0.99
C PHE A 65 2.53 -6.77 1.29
N VAL A 66 1.49 -6.53 0.49
CA VAL A 66 0.60 -5.37 0.65
C VAL A 66 -0.86 -5.79 0.71
N THR A 67 -1.62 -5.24 1.66
CA THR A 67 -3.05 -5.50 1.83
C THR A 67 -3.76 -4.30 2.44
N GLY A 68 -5.06 -4.19 2.17
CA GLY A 68 -5.91 -3.18 2.79
C GLY A 68 -7.35 -3.23 2.30
N PRO A 69 -8.32 -2.64 3.05
CA PRO A 69 -9.71 -2.57 2.64
C PRO A 69 -10.04 -1.34 1.80
N SER A 70 -11.02 -1.45 0.90
CA SER A 70 -11.65 -0.32 0.18
C SER A 70 -10.62 0.54 -0.58
N ASN A 71 -10.45 1.83 -0.25
CA ASN A 71 -9.42 2.69 -0.83
C ASN A 71 -7.99 2.15 -0.60
N GLY A 72 -7.72 1.49 0.54
CA GLY A 72 -6.46 0.78 0.74
C GLY A 72 -6.33 -0.49 -0.10
N GLY A 73 -7.45 -1.14 -0.42
CA GLY A 73 -7.49 -2.28 -1.35
C GLY A 73 -7.25 -1.86 -2.80
N MET A 74 -7.78 -0.70 -3.19
CA MET A 74 -7.48 -0.08 -4.47
C MET A 74 -6.02 0.36 -4.55
N MET A 75 -5.46 0.94 -3.48
CA MET A 75 -4.03 1.25 -3.40
C MET A 75 -3.16 -0.02 -3.47
N THR A 76 -3.62 -1.11 -2.86
CA THR A 76 -2.96 -2.43 -2.96
C THR A 76 -2.90 -2.90 -4.43
N LEU A 77 -3.98 -2.76 -5.18
CA LEU A 77 -4.01 -3.07 -6.62
C LEU A 77 -3.08 -2.14 -7.41
N ARG A 78 -3.10 -0.83 -7.13
CA ARG A 78 -2.24 0.16 -7.78
C ARG A 78 -0.76 -0.18 -7.60
N LEU A 79 -0.34 -0.49 -6.37
CA LEU A 79 1.04 -0.85 -6.06
C LEU A 79 1.46 -2.15 -6.76
N ALA A 80 0.57 -3.13 -6.91
CA ALA A 80 0.88 -4.32 -7.70
C ALA A 80 1.17 -4.00 -9.17
N CYS A 81 0.46 -3.04 -9.77
CA CYS A 81 0.73 -2.61 -11.14
C CYS A 81 2.04 -1.80 -11.25
N ASP A 82 2.20 -0.80 -10.39
CA ASP A 82 3.28 0.18 -10.50
C ASP A 82 4.62 -0.29 -9.92
N ARG A 83 4.58 -1.24 -8.99
CA ARG A 83 5.72 -1.71 -8.19
C ARG A 83 5.79 -3.24 -8.13
N ALA A 84 5.37 -3.92 -9.19
CA ALA A 84 5.45 -5.38 -9.32
C ALA A 84 6.84 -5.96 -8.97
N GLY A 85 7.92 -5.24 -9.32
CA GLY A 85 9.30 -5.65 -9.00
C GLY A 85 9.73 -5.46 -7.55
N ARG A 86 8.87 -4.90 -6.68
CA ARG A 86 9.17 -4.62 -5.27
C ARG A 86 8.22 -5.34 -4.30
N ILE A 87 7.24 -6.09 -4.81
CA ILE A 87 6.17 -6.68 -4.01
C ILE A 87 6.09 -8.17 -4.37
N ALA A 88 6.23 -9.02 -3.36
CA ALA A 88 6.16 -10.47 -3.49
C ALA A 88 4.71 -10.98 -3.61
N GLY A 89 3.74 -10.24 -3.08
CA GLY A 89 2.32 -10.59 -3.20
C GLY A 89 1.37 -9.54 -2.64
N ILE A 90 0.10 -9.64 -3.03
CA ILE A 90 -0.96 -8.73 -2.59
C ILE A 90 -2.23 -9.46 -2.17
N ALA A 91 -2.99 -8.85 -1.26
CA ALA A 91 -4.33 -9.29 -0.87
C ALA A 91 -5.28 -8.07 -0.74
N PRO A 92 -5.86 -7.57 -1.83
CA PRO A 92 -6.79 -6.44 -1.77
C PRO A 92 -8.14 -6.88 -1.17
N LEU A 93 -8.68 -6.09 -0.24
CA LEU A 93 -9.95 -6.40 0.42
C LEU A 93 -11.02 -5.38 0.01
N ILE A 94 -12.22 -5.84 -0.33
CA ILE A 94 -13.37 -4.96 -0.69
C ILE A 94 -12.96 -3.91 -1.75
N ALA A 95 -12.17 -4.35 -2.73
CA ALA A 95 -11.72 -3.57 -3.86
C ALA A 95 -11.86 -4.43 -5.11
N ASN A 96 -12.14 -3.78 -6.24
CA ASN A 96 -12.29 -4.45 -7.52
C ASN A 96 -11.47 -3.70 -8.57
N THR A 97 -10.99 -4.43 -9.56
CA THR A 97 -10.56 -3.81 -10.81
C THR A 97 -11.83 -3.49 -11.60
N SER A 98 -12.03 -2.22 -11.97
CA SER A 98 -12.96 -1.95 -13.07
C SER A 98 -12.32 -2.46 -14.35
N GLU A 99 -12.99 -3.32 -15.13
CA GLU A 99 -12.60 -3.52 -16.53
C GLU A 99 -12.66 -2.15 -17.25
N ALA A 100 -11.77 -1.80 -18.19
CA ALA A 100 -11.15 -2.68 -19.17
C ALA A 100 -9.67 -2.34 -19.44
N LEU A 101 -8.94 -3.37 -19.85
CA LEU A 101 -7.80 -3.22 -20.78
C LEU A 101 -8.28 -2.58 -22.10
#